data_AF-A0A8C9KGZ3-F1
#
_entry.id   AF-A0A8C9KGZ3-F1
#
_cell.length_a   1.000
_cell.length_b   1.000
_cell.length_c   1.000
_cell.angle_alpha   90.00
_cell.angle_beta   90.00
_cell.angle_gamma   90.00
#
_symmetry.space_group_name_H-M   'P 1'
#
loop_
_entity.id
_entity.type
_entity.pdbx_description
1 polymer ?
#
loop_
_entity_poly.entity_id
_entity_poly.type
_entity_poly.pdbx_seq_one_letter_code
_entity_poly.pdbx_strand_id
1 'polypeptide(L)'
;MADPWQEFITLARQAGEVVREAIKNEMNVMIKSSPADLVTATDQKIEKMLLSSIKEKYPSHSFIGEESVAAGEKSVLTDSPTWIIDPIDGTTNFVHRFPFVAVSIGFTVNKKMEFGVVYSCLEDKMYTGRKGKGAFCNGQKLQVSKQEGSEVLEQQLLICALWQLALQMHIMKWEFIAGIWQELASLLLKLVEC
;
A
#
# COMPACT_ATOMS: atom_id res chain seq x y z
N MET A 1 -25.28 -8.94 4.44
CA MET A 1 -24.44 -7.79 4.05
C MET A 1 -23.37 -8.33 3.12
N ALA A 2 -23.14 -7.68 1.97
CA ALA A 2 -22.10 -8.11 1.04
C ALA A 2 -20.73 -8.07 1.72
N ASP A 3 -19.90 -9.09 1.49
CA ASP A 3 -18.54 -9.15 2.03
C ASP A 3 -17.73 -7.99 1.46
N PRO A 4 -17.25 -7.03 2.28
CA PRO A 4 -16.53 -5.86 1.82
C PRO A 4 -15.37 -6.23 0.88
N TRP A 5 -14.71 -7.37 1.15
CA TRP A 5 -13.55 -7.91 0.46
C TRP A 5 -13.52 -7.74 -1.07
N GLN A 6 -14.56 -8.19 -1.78
CA GLN A 6 -14.53 -8.29 -3.24
C GLN A 6 -14.56 -6.90 -3.92
N GLU A 7 -15.14 -5.92 -3.22
CA GLU A 7 -15.32 -4.58 -3.72
C GLU A 7 -14.01 -3.79 -3.69
N PHE A 8 -13.13 -4.05 -2.71
CA PHE A 8 -11.82 -3.39 -2.66
C PHE A 8 -10.84 -3.90 -3.69
N ILE A 9 -10.94 -5.18 -4.07
CA ILE A 9 -10.20 -5.71 -5.22
C ILE A 9 -10.60 -4.95 -6.49
N THR A 10 -11.90 -4.64 -6.62
CA THR A 10 -12.43 -3.85 -7.74
C THR A 10 -11.93 -2.41 -7.69
N LEU A 11 -11.99 -1.76 -6.51
CA LEU A 11 -11.48 -0.40 -6.32
C LEU A 11 -9.97 -0.28 -6.58
N ALA A 12 -9.17 -1.23 -6.10
CA ALA A 12 -7.73 -1.28 -6.38
C ALA A 12 -7.45 -1.42 -7.88
N ARG A 13 -8.23 -2.23 -8.59
CA ARG A 13 -8.12 -2.39 -10.05
C ARG A 13 -8.47 -1.09 -10.79
N GLN A 14 -9.56 -0.42 -10.39
CA GLN A 14 -9.96 0.88 -10.95
C GLN A 14 -8.90 1.97 -10.70
N ALA A 15 -8.34 2.02 -9.49
CA ALA A 15 -7.22 2.91 -9.18
C ALA A 15 -6.00 2.61 -10.08
N GLY A 16 -5.64 1.34 -10.26
CA GLY A 16 -4.53 0.96 -11.11
C GLY A 16 -4.77 1.21 -12.61
N GLU A 17 -6.02 1.24 -13.09
CA GLU A 17 -6.35 1.72 -14.43
C GLU A 17 -6.02 3.22 -14.57
N VAL A 18 -6.32 4.02 -13.55
CA VAL A 18 -5.94 5.44 -13.52
C VAL A 18 -4.41 5.59 -13.53
N VAL A 19 -3.67 4.78 -12.77
CA VAL A 19 -2.20 4.76 -12.81
C VAL A 19 -1.68 4.45 -14.22
N ARG A 20 -2.19 3.38 -14.84
CA ARG A 20 -1.80 2.95 -16.19
C ARG A 20 -2.09 3.97 -17.27
N GLU A 21 -3.12 4.78 -17.09
CA GLU A 21 -3.41 5.86 -18.04
C GLU A 21 -2.54 7.09 -17.77
N ALA A 22 -2.37 7.47 -16.51
CA ALA A 22 -1.56 8.63 -16.14
C ALA A 22 -0.07 8.44 -16.50
N ILE A 23 0.47 7.22 -16.40
CA ILE A 23 1.89 6.94 -16.70
C ILE A 23 2.30 7.23 -18.15
N LYS A 24 1.34 7.17 -19.08
CA LYS A 24 1.54 7.43 -20.52
C LYS A 24 1.56 8.92 -20.87
N ASN A 25 1.05 9.76 -19.96
CA ASN A 25 0.85 11.19 -20.20
C ASN A 25 1.96 12.03 -19.53
N GLU A 26 1.93 13.34 -19.76
CA GLU A 26 2.73 14.28 -18.98
C GLU A 26 2.19 14.36 -17.55
N MET A 27 3.10 14.38 -16.56
CA MET A 27 2.76 14.39 -15.14
C MET A 27 3.04 15.75 -14.54
N ASN A 28 2.10 16.23 -13.73
CA ASN A 28 2.34 17.35 -12.83
C ASN A 28 2.95 16.82 -11.53
N VAL A 29 4.25 17.02 -11.36
CA VAL A 29 5.04 16.54 -10.22
C VAL A 29 5.24 17.68 -9.23
N MET A 30 4.91 17.42 -7.98
CA MET A 30 5.08 18.32 -6.84
C MET A 30 6.04 17.68 -5.85
N ILE A 31 6.66 18.51 -5.02
CA ILE A 31 7.59 18.08 -3.97
C ILE A 31 6.87 18.21 -2.62
N LYS A 32 6.89 17.13 -1.82
CA LYS A 32 6.36 17.08 -0.46
C LYS A 32 7.40 17.63 0.54
N SER A 33 8.03 16.77 1.34
CA SER A 33 8.90 17.20 2.46
C SER A 33 10.37 17.35 2.10
N SER A 34 10.82 16.71 1.01
CA SER A 34 12.20 16.76 0.52
C SER A 34 12.25 16.64 -1.00
N PRO A 35 13.34 17.03 -1.68
CA PRO A 35 13.45 16.91 -3.14
C PRO A 35 13.28 15.48 -3.70
N ALA A 36 13.44 14.46 -2.86
CA ALA A 36 13.24 13.05 -3.20
C ALA A 36 11.83 12.53 -2.85
N ASP A 37 11.03 13.33 -2.14
CA ASP A 37 9.67 13.02 -1.70
C ASP A 37 8.69 13.68 -2.68
N LEU A 38 8.25 12.89 -3.66
CA LEU A 38 7.45 13.34 -4.80
C LEU A 38 5.98 12.99 -4.61
N VAL A 39 5.11 13.83 -5.15
CA VAL A 39 3.67 13.57 -5.28
C VAL A 39 3.18 14.08 -6.61
N THR A 40 2.25 13.37 -7.25
CA THR A 40 1.61 13.85 -8.48
C THR A 40 0.13 14.15 -8.25
N ALA A 41 -0.47 14.87 -9.20
CA ALA A 41 -1.92 15.04 -9.23
C ALA A 41 -2.68 13.68 -9.33
N THR A 42 -2.00 12.62 -9.76
CA THR A 42 -2.57 11.26 -9.86
C THR A 42 -2.76 10.65 -8.47
N ASP A 43 -1.79 10.79 -7.57
CA ASP A 43 -1.85 10.29 -6.18
C ASP A 43 -3.09 10.87 -5.48
N GLN A 44 -3.23 12.20 -5.51
CA GLN A 44 -4.37 12.91 -4.92
C GLN A 44 -5.71 12.51 -5.55
N LYS A 45 -5.74 12.29 -6.88
CA LYS A 45 -6.94 11.89 -7.61
C LYS A 45 -7.40 10.48 -7.19
N ILE A 46 -6.46 9.54 -7.10
CA ILE A 46 -6.75 8.16 -6.70
C ILE A 46 -7.21 8.12 -5.25
N GLU A 47 -6.52 8.81 -4.34
CA GLU A 47 -6.91 8.81 -2.92
C GLU A 47 -8.32 9.39 -2.75
N LYS A 48 -8.63 10.50 -3.42
CA LYS A 48 -9.97 11.11 -3.39
C LYS A 48 -11.04 10.17 -3.94
N MET A 49 -10.74 9.45 -5.02
CA MET A 49 -11.66 8.45 -5.60
C MET A 49 -11.96 7.35 -4.58
N LEU A 50 -10.91 6.72 -4.03
CA LEU A 50 -11.03 5.62 -3.07
C LEU A 50 -11.78 6.07 -1.80
N LEU A 51 -11.41 7.22 -1.25
CA LEU A 51 -12.05 7.81 -0.08
C LEU A 51 -13.54 8.07 -0.31
N SER A 52 -13.90 8.63 -1.46
CA SER A 52 -15.30 8.96 -1.78
C SER A 52 -16.14 7.68 -1.91
N SER A 53 -15.65 6.70 -2.67
CA SER A 53 -16.32 5.40 -2.83
C SER A 53 -16.49 4.65 -1.52
N ILE A 54 -15.46 4.68 -0.65
CA ILE A 54 -15.51 4.06 0.67
C ILE A 54 -16.51 4.78 1.58
N LYS A 55 -16.48 6.11 1.65
CA LYS A 55 -17.38 6.90 2.52
C LYS A 55 -18.84 6.80 2.11
N GLU A 56 -19.13 6.70 0.81
CA GLU A 56 -20.50 6.52 0.32
C GLU A 56 -21.12 5.23 0.88
N LYS A 57 -20.32 4.16 0.96
CA LYS A 57 -20.77 2.85 1.41
C LYS A 57 -20.62 2.61 2.90
N TYR A 58 -19.56 3.14 3.48
CA TYR A 58 -19.16 2.95 4.88
C TYR A 58 -18.95 4.30 5.56
N PRO A 59 -20.01 5.11 5.74
CA PRO A 59 -19.90 6.49 6.25
C PRO A 59 -19.39 6.55 7.70
N SER A 60 -19.47 5.45 8.44
CA SER A 60 -18.98 5.34 9.83
C SER A 60 -17.53 4.87 9.96
N HIS A 61 -16.87 4.45 8.86
CA HIS A 61 -15.50 3.97 8.91
C HIS A 61 -14.50 5.13 8.91
N SER A 62 -13.38 4.91 9.58
CA SER A 62 -12.25 5.84 9.61
C SER A 62 -11.34 5.64 8.39
N PHE A 63 -10.51 6.65 8.11
CA PHE A 63 -9.61 6.66 6.96
C PHE A 63 -8.24 7.21 7.35
N ILE A 64 -7.18 6.58 6.84
CA ILE A 64 -5.79 7.02 6.92
C ILE A 64 -5.21 6.89 5.51
N GLY A 65 -5.12 8.01 4.79
CA GLY A 65 -4.49 8.09 3.47
C GLY A 65 -3.17 8.84 3.53
N GLU A 66 -2.20 8.45 2.70
CA GLU A 66 -0.90 9.13 2.65
C GLU A 66 -1.05 10.62 2.34
N GLU A 67 -1.83 10.98 1.32
CA GLU A 67 -1.98 12.37 0.86
C GLU A 67 -2.84 13.20 1.81
N SER A 68 -3.88 12.61 2.39
CA SER A 68 -4.67 13.16 3.48
C SER A 68 -3.79 13.52 4.68
N VAL A 69 -2.90 12.62 5.09
CA VAL A 69 -1.98 12.85 6.21
C VAL A 69 -0.95 13.93 5.85
N ALA A 70 -0.44 13.94 4.62
CA ALA A 70 0.43 15.01 4.12
C ALA A 70 -0.28 16.38 4.12
N ALA A 71 -1.59 16.41 3.87
CA ALA A 71 -2.44 17.60 3.94
C ALA A 71 -2.84 18.01 5.37
N GLY A 72 -2.41 17.26 6.40
CA GLY A 72 -2.62 17.60 7.81
C GLY A 72 -3.75 16.83 8.50
N GLU A 73 -4.35 15.82 7.86
CA GLU A 73 -5.26 14.92 8.56
C GLU A 73 -4.53 14.08 9.61
N LYS A 74 -5.26 13.68 10.66
CA LYS A 74 -4.68 12.92 11.77
C LYS A 74 -4.45 11.47 11.35
N SER A 75 -3.21 11.00 11.45
CA SER A 75 -2.88 9.58 11.36
C SER A 75 -3.01 8.92 12.74
N VAL A 76 -4.23 8.55 13.12
CA VAL A 76 -4.50 7.87 14.41
C VAL A 76 -5.33 6.62 14.16
N LEU A 77 -4.73 5.46 14.43
CA LEU A 77 -5.43 4.18 14.37
C LEU A 77 -6.23 3.95 15.65
N THR A 78 -7.54 3.79 15.51
CA THR A 78 -8.46 3.50 16.61
C THR A 78 -8.98 2.07 16.51
N ASP A 79 -9.85 1.67 17.44
CA ASP A 79 -10.49 0.35 17.38
C ASP A 79 -11.61 0.29 16.31
N SER A 80 -12.00 1.45 15.77
CA SER A 80 -13.02 1.52 14.72
C SER A 80 -12.51 0.91 13.40
N PRO A 81 -13.41 0.37 12.56
CA PRO A 81 -13.07 -0.02 11.19
C PRO A 81 -12.33 1.11 10.47
N THR A 82 -11.09 0.86 10.06
CA THR A 82 -10.22 1.90 9.49
C THR A 82 -9.58 1.41 8.20
N TRP A 83 -9.73 2.22 7.14
CA TRP A 83 -9.07 2.04 5.85
C TRP A 83 -7.72 2.73 5.85
N ILE A 84 -6.70 2.03 5.39
CA ILE A 84 -5.33 2.55 5.29
C ILE A 84 -4.94 2.47 3.83
N ILE A 85 -4.69 3.61 3.19
CA ILE A 85 -4.50 3.68 1.75
C ILE A 85 -3.20 4.37 1.41
N ASP A 86 -2.48 3.76 0.48
CA ASP A 86 -1.45 4.42 -0.31
C ASP A 86 -1.91 4.40 -1.78
N PRO A 87 -2.21 5.57 -2.37
CA PRO A 87 -2.75 5.66 -3.71
C PRO A 87 -1.74 5.26 -4.80
N ILE A 88 -0.43 5.48 -4.58
CA ILE A 88 0.66 5.13 -5.50
C ILE A 88 1.92 4.84 -4.67
N ASP A 89 2.08 3.59 -4.26
CA ASP A 89 3.34 3.12 -3.67
C ASP A 89 4.41 3.06 -4.77
N GLY A 90 5.46 3.85 -4.59
CA GLY A 90 6.51 4.08 -5.58
C GLY A 90 6.27 5.32 -6.47
N THR A 91 5.82 6.45 -5.93
CA THR A 91 5.63 7.70 -6.70
C THR A 91 6.89 8.11 -7.49
N THR A 92 8.09 7.89 -6.96
CA THR A 92 9.34 8.12 -7.71
C THR A 92 9.45 7.21 -8.93
N ASN A 93 9.12 5.92 -8.79
CA ASN A 93 9.08 4.99 -9.92
C ASN A 93 8.03 5.45 -10.95
N PHE A 94 6.86 5.88 -10.47
CA PHE A 94 5.79 6.39 -11.32
C PHE A 94 6.24 7.61 -12.15
N VAL A 95 6.84 8.62 -11.51
CA VAL A 95 7.40 9.82 -12.17
C VAL A 95 8.44 9.47 -13.23
N HIS A 96 9.30 8.47 -12.95
CA HIS A 96 10.33 8.00 -13.88
C HIS A 96 9.85 6.91 -14.85
N ARG A 97 8.57 6.56 -14.84
CA ARG A 97 7.97 5.49 -15.67
C ARG A 97 8.62 4.11 -15.47
N PHE A 98 9.13 3.85 -14.27
CA PHE A 98 9.66 2.55 -13.88
C PHE A 98 8.51 1.61 -13.50
N PRO A 99 8.53 0.32 -13.90
CA PRO A 99 7.32 -0.52 -13.92
C PRO A 99 6.88 -1.07 -12.56
N PHE A 100 7.53 -0.70 -11.47
CA PHE A 100 7.15 -1.13 -10.11
C PHE A 100 6.41 -0.01 -9.39
N VAL A 101 5.11 0.00 -9.58
CA VAL A 101 4.17 0.97 -8.98
C VAL A 101 2.94 0.20 -8.52
N ALA A 102 2.50 0.43 -7.29
CA ALA A 102 1.37 -0.28 -6.72
C ALA A 102 0.31 0.64 -6.11
N VAL A 103 -0.93 0.16 -6.05
CA VAL A 103 -1.98 0.72 -5.18
C VAL A 103 -2.10 -0.20 -3.97
N SER A 104 -2.07 0.35 -2.75
CA SER A 104 -2.18 -0.42 -1.51
C SER A 104 -3.41 -0.01 -0.71
N ILE A 105 -4.20 -1.00 -0.29
CA ILE A 105 -5.40 -0.82 0.54
C ILE A 105 -5.36 -1.84 1.67
N GLY A 106 -5.22 -1.37 2.90
CA GLY A 106 -5.35 -2.13 4.14
C GLY A 106 -6.67 -1.84 4.84
N PHE A 107 -7.21 -2.85 5.52
CA PHE A 107 -8.39 -2.70 6.36
C PHE A 107 -8.18 -3.30 7.75
N THR A 108 -8.45 -2.49 8.76
CA THR A 108 -8.24 -2.85 10.16
C THR A 108 -9.52 -2.73 10.98
N VAL A 109 -9.65 -3.58 11.99
CA VAL A 109 -10.70 -3.52 13.02
C VAL A 109 -10.04 -3.82 14.37
N ASN A 110 -10.34 -3.05 15.42
CA ASN A 110 -9.68 -3.19 16.73
C ASN A 110 -8.14 -3.14 16.61
N LYS A 111 -7.63 -2.23 15.76
CA LYS A 111 -6.21 -2.07 15.43
C LYS A 111 -5.52 -3.33 14.89
N LYS A 112 -6.29 -4.30 14.40
CA LYS A 112 -5.77 -5.53 13.80
C LYS A 112 -6.12 -5.55 12.32
N MET A 113 -5.14 -5.89 11.49
CA MET A 113 -5.36 -6.06 10.07
C MET A 113 -6.27 -7.27 9.83
N GLU A 114 -7.38 -7.04 9.13
CA GLU A 114 -8.34 -8.07 8.76
C GLU A 114 -8.10 -8.54 7.33
N PHE A 115 -7.75 -7.61 6.43
CA PHE A 115 -7.33 -7.93 5.07
C PHE A 115 -6.53 -6.79 4.42
N GLY A 116 -5.84 -7.12 3.33
CA GLY A 116 -5.09 -6.16 2.52
C GLY A 116 -5.09 -6.53 1.03
N VAL A 117 -4.99 -5.51 0.19
CA VAL A 117 -4.90 -5.61 -1.27
C VAL A 117 -3.73 -4.76 -1.73
N VAL A 118 -2.84 -5.33 -2.53
CA VAL A 118 -1.75 -4.60 -3.19
C VAL A 118 -1.83 -4.92 -4.67
N TYR A 119 -2.02 -3.90 -5.51
CA TYR A 119 -2.12 -4.08 -6.94
C TYR A 119 -0.90 -3.49 -7.65
N SER A 120 0.01 -4.35 -8.12
CA SER A 120 1.11 -3.92 -9.01
C SER A 120 0.51 -3.57 -10.37
N CYS A 121 0.46 -2.27 -10.65
CA CYS A 121 -0.40 -1.71 -11.69
C CYS A 121 0.09 -2.03 -13.10
N LEU A 122 1.40 -1.99 -13.32
CA LEU A 122 1.98 -2.24 -14.65
C LEU A 122 2.17 -3.74 -14.91
N GLU A 123 2.41 -4.54 -13.87
CA GLU A 123 2.56 -5.98 -13.99
C GLU A 123 1.22 -6.73 -14.03
N ASP A 124 0.10 -6.05 -13.77
CA ASP A 124 -1.24 -6.63 -13.57
C ASP A 124 -1.23 -7.80 -12.56
N LYS A 125 -0.54 -7.58 -11.43
CA LYS A 125 -0.48 -8.55 -10.33
C LYS A 125 -1.29 -8.05 -9.15
N MET A 126 -2.39 -8.73 -8.87
CA MET A 126 -3.28 -8.47 -7.75
C MET A 126 -2.90 -9.36 -6.57
N TYR A 127 -2.22 -8.78 -5.60
CA TYR A 127 -1.89 -9.43 -4.33
C TYR A 127 -3.00 -9.17 -3.32
N THR A 128 -3.42 -10.22 -2.65
CA THR A 128 -4.55 -10.17 -1.70
C THR A 128 -4.22 -11.04 -0.49
N GLY A 129 -4.56 -10.58 0.70
CA GLY A 129 -4.40 -11.36 1.92
C GLY A 129 -5.57 -11.10 2.85
N ARG A 130 -6.11 -12.15 3.46
CA ARG A 130 -7.16 -12.04 4.47
C ARG A 130 -6.88 -12.95 5.63
N LYS A 131 -7.10 -12.44 6.83
CA LYS A 131 -6.89 -13.15 8.09
C LYS A 131 -7.59 -14.51 8.09
N GLY A 132 -6.82 -15.57 8.32
CA GLY A 132 -7.30 -16.95 8.33
C GLY A 132 -7.71 -17.52 6.97
N LYS A 133 -7.42 -16.83 5.86
CA LYS A 133 -7.74 -17.28 4.48
C LYS A 133 -6.51 -17.43 3.58
N GLY A 134 -5.33 -17.04 4.06
CA GLY A 134 -4.08 -17.06 3.32
C GLY A 134 -3.87 -15.80 2.46
N ALA A 135 -2.82 -15.84 1.64
CA ALA A 135 -2.49 -14.81 0.67
C ALA A 135 -2.42 -15.37 -0.76
N PHE A 136 -2.73 -14.53 -1.74
CA PHE A 136 -2.84 -14.90 -3.14
C PHE A 136 -2.28 -13.82 -4.04
N CYS A 137 -1.72 -14.21 -5.18
CA CYS A 137 -1.42 -13.34 -6.32
C CYS A 137 -2.21 -13.86 -7.53
N ASN A 138 -3.09 -13.04 -8.11
CA ASN A 138 -3.94 -13.43 -9.24
C ASN A 138 -4.67 -14.78 -9.02
N GLY A 139 -5.14 -15.00 -7.79
CA GLY A 139 -5.84 -16.22 -7.37
C GLY A 139 -4.95 -17.43 -7.04
N GLN A 140 -3.64 -17.35 -7.30
CA GLN A 140 -2.68 -18.39 -6.92
C GLN A 140 -2.21 -18.18 -5.48
N LYS A 141 -2.30 -19.21 -4.62
CA LYS A 141 -1.89 -19.14 -3.21
C LYS A 141 -0.38 -18.89 -3.13
N LEU A 142 0.01 -17.96 -2.27
CA LEU A 142 1.41 -17.61 -2.00
C LEU A 142 1.96 -18.43 -0.82
N GLN A 143 3.24 -18.76 -0.90
CA GLN A 143 4.03 -19.35 0.20
C GLN A 143 5.40 -18.66 0.28
N VAL A 144 5.91 -18.45 1.50
CA VAL A 144 7.20 -17.83 1.74
C VAL A 144 8.27 -18.86 1.42
N SER A 145 9.42 -18.41 0.95
CA SER A 145 10.56 -19.29 0.79
C SER A 145 10.90 -19.95 2.12
N LYS A 146 10.89 -21.29 2.16
CA LYS A 146 11.38 -22.06 3.31
C LYS A 146 12.89 -22.17 3.18
N GLN A 147 13.63 -21.19 3.70
CA GLN A 147 15.07 -21.30 3.86
C GLN A 147 15.41 -21.23 5.34
N GLU A 148 15.97 -22.30 5.87
CA GLU A 148 16.48 -22.42 7.24
C GLU A 148 18.00 -22.63 7.19
N GLY A 149 18.77 -21.90 8.01
CA GLY A 149 20.23 -22.08 8.16
C GLY A 149 21.08 -20.85 7.85
N SER A 150 22.30 -20.80 8.38
CA SER A 150 23.25 -19.68 8.26
C SER A 150 24.02 -19.60 6.93
N GLU A 151 23.89 -20.61 6.06
CA GLU A 151 24.52 -20.64 4.72
C GLU A 151 23.65 -19.96 3.63
N VAL A 152 22.55 -19.32 4.05
CA VAL A 152 21.46 -18.87 3.18
C VAL A 152 21.65 -17.45 2.62
N LEU A 153 22.60 -16.67 3.15
CA LEU A 153 22.77 -15.26 2.75
C LEU A 153 23.18 -15.08 1.27
N GLU A 154 23.86 -16.06 0.67
CA GLU A 154 24.28 -15.99 -0.75
C GLU A 154 23.13 -16.23 -1.74
N GLN A 155 22.02 -16.84 -1.28
CA GLN A 155 20.86 -17.18 -2.13
C GLN A 155 19.64 -16.29 -1.86
N GLN A 156 19.74 -15.32 -0.95
CA GLN A 156 18.67 -14.40 -0.62
C GLN A 156 18.71 -13.15 -1.51
N LEU A 157 17.62 -12.86 -2.21
CA LEU A 157 17.37 -11.52 -2.74
C LEU A 157 16.66 -10.71 -1.67
N LEU A 158 17.43 -9.96 -0.87
CA LEU A 158 16.88 -8.99 0.06
C LEU A 158 16.49 -7.73 -0.73
N ILE A 159 15.19 -7.49 -0.91
CA ILE A 159 14.72 -6.20 -1.42
C ILE A 159 14.83 -5.20 -0.26
N CYS A 160 16.05 -4.72 -0.01
CA CYS A 160 16.25 -3.48 0.71
C CYS A 160 15.87 -2.36 -0.27
N ALA A 161 14.80 -1.62 0.02
CA ALA A 161 14.72 -0.26 -0.49
C ALA A 161 16.02 0.42 -0.05
N LEU A 162 16.87 0.80 -1.01
CA LEU A 162 18.14 1.50 -0.79
C LEU A 162 17.88 2.94 -0.30
N TRP A 163 17.21 3.05 0.85
CA TRP A 163 16.88 4.26 1.59
C TRP A 163 17.64 4.33 2.92
N GLN A 164 18.15 3.19 3.41
CA GLN A 164 18.72 3.08 4.75
C GLN A 164 20.10 3.75 4.92
N LEU A 165 20.75 4.19 3.84
CA LEU A 165 21.98 4.98 3.89
C LEU A 165 21.75 6.50 3.89
N ALA A 166 20.53 7.00 3.67
CA ALA A 166 20.21 8.43 3.75
C ALA A 166 19.75 8.87 5.16
N LEU A 167 19.62 7.92 6.10
CA LEU A 167 18.93 8.08 7.37
C LEU A 167 19.82 8.60 8.50
N GLN A 168 20.67 9.60 8.23
CA GLN A 168 21.44 10.27 9.29
C GLN A 168 21.03 11.73 9.54
N MET A 169 20.00 12.25 8.86
CA MET A 169 19.47 13.58 9.18
C MET A 169 17.93 13.61 9.13
N HIS A 170 17.33 13.71 10.32
CA HIS A 170 15.93 14.09 10.61
C HIS A 170 14.84 13.01 10.52
N ILE A 171 14.77 12.18 11.58
CA ILE A 171 13.63 11.35 11.95
C ILE A 171 12.69 12.18 12.84
N MET A 172 11.40 12.29 12.48
CA MET A 172 10.31 12.41 13.48
C MET A 172 8.86 12.29 12.96
N LYS A 173 8.59 11.96 11.68
CA LYS A 173 7.18 11.86 11.18
C LYS A 173 6.75 10.49 10.60
N TRP A 174 7.64 9.52 10.51
CA TRP A 174 7.41 8.30 9.71
C TRP A 174 7.21 7.00 10.50
N GLU A 175 7.40 6.99 11.83
CA GLU A 175 7.40 5.75 12.62
C GLU A 175 6.04 5.02 12.62
N PHE A 176 4.94 5.76 12.52
CA PHE A 176 3.60 5.17 12.62
C PHE A 176 3.14 4.49 11.33
N ILE A 177 3.31 5.17 10.18
CA ILE A 177 2.99 4.61 8.86
C ILE A 177 3.97 3.47 8.55
N ALA A 178 5.27 3.64 8.82
CA ALA A 178 6.25 2.57 8.70
C ALA A 178 5.92 1.36 9.60
N GLY A 179 5.41 1.58 10.81
CA GLY A 179 4.94 0.52 11.70
C GLY A 179 3.72 -0.24 11.13
N ILE A 180 2.76 0.48 10.55
CA ILE A 180 1.61 -0.13 9.85
C ILE A 180 2.06 -0.90 8.61
N TRP A 181 3.03 -0.39 7.85
CA TRP A 181 3.64 -1.08 6.72
C TRP A 181 4.42 -2.32 7.13
N GLN A 182 5.16 -2.25 8.24
CA GLN A 182 5.81 -3.41 8.84
C GLN A 182 4.79 -4.44 9.31
N GLU A 183 3.65 -4.02 9.86
CA GLU A 183 2.56 -4.93 10.20
C GLU A 183 1.85 -5.49 8.97
N LEU A 184 1.64 -4.71 7.90
CA LEU A 184 1.12 -5.18 6.61
C LEU A 184 2.06 -6.19 5.97
N ALA A 185 3.36 -5.89 5.90
CA ALA A 185 4.38 -6.78 5.39
C ALA A 185 4.51 -8.03 6.28
N SER A 186 4.52 -7.87 7.61
CA SER A 186 4.57 -8.98 8.57
C SER A 186 3.31 -9.83 8.51
N LEU A 187 2.14 -9.24 8.28
CA LEU A 187 0.89 -9.97 8.11
C LEU A 187 0.87 -10.68 6.75
N LEU A 188 1.32 -10.04 5.67
CA LEU A 188 1.51 -10.72 4.39
C LEU A 188 2.46 -11.91 4.56
N LEU A 189 3.59 -11.74 5.27
CA LEU A 189 4.51 -12.84 5.62
C LEU A 189 3.84 -13.93 6.47
N LYS A 190 3.12 -13.57 7.55
CA LYS A 190 2.43 -14.51 8.46
C LYS A 190 1.21 -15.20 7.82
N LEU A 191 0.52 -14.54 6.89
CA LEU A 191 -0.60 -15.12 6.14
C LEU A 191 -0.13 -16.09 5.05
N VAL A 192 1.13 -16.00 4.69
CA VAL A 192 1.80 -16.87 3.75
C VAL A 192 2.38 -18.12 4.45
N GLU A 193 2.54 -18.10 5.78
CA GLU A 193 2.97 -19.23 6.61
C GLU A 193 1.84 -20.22 7.02
N CYS A 194 0.56 -19.92 6.75
CA CYS A 194 -0.61 -20.77 7.04
C CYS A 194 -1.18 -21.53 5.83
#